data_AF-A0A0P5XP41-F1
#
_entry.id   AF-A0A0P5XP41-F1
#
_cell.length_a   1.000
_cell.length_b   1.000
_cell.length_c   1.000
_cell.angle_alpha   90.00
_cell.angle_beta   90.00
_cell.angle_gamma   90.00
#
_symmetry.space_group_name_H-M   'P 1'
#
loop_
_entity.id
_entity.type
_entity.pdbx_description
1 polymer ?
#
loop_
_entity_poly.entity_id
_entity_poly.type
_entity_poly.pdbx_seq_one_letter_code
_entity_poly.pdbx_strand_id
1 'polypeptide(L)'
;MSQQFISVEESLKKHLPEEDRKEVFRILYGRELPELDLTVGATNPLNLELKGYSFSAELEGLRPPRRVRVGLIQNSIVLPTTEPIAAQRDALLSKIGQIIGVAHVNGVNIICMQEAWNMPFAFCTREKHPWCEFAESAENGPTTVFLQELAKRYNMVIVSSILERDEDHGDTIWNTCVVISNSGKVMGKSRKNHIPRVGDFNESTYYMEGNLGHPVFETQFGKIAINICYGRHHPQNWMMYGINGAEIVFNPSATVGGLRLFLFHSSYDA
;
A
#
# COMPACT_ATOMS: atom_id res chain seq x y z
N MET A 1 24.52 -17.83 -18.51
CA MET A 1 24.04 -16.68 -17.72
C MET A 1 22.59 -16.45 -18.12
N SER A 2 21.63 -16.90 -17.32
CA SER A 2 20.21 -16.61 -17.61
C SER A 2 20.01 -15.10 -17.54
N GLN A 3 19.40 -14.50 -18.57
CA GLN A 3 18.96 -13.11 -18.48
C GLN A 3 17.99 -13.01 -17.31
N GLN A 4 18.32 -12.18 -16.32
CA GLN A 4 17.44 -11.90 -15.21
C GLN A 4 16.19 -11.21 -15.76
N PHE A 5 15.01 -11.77 -15.46
CA PHE A 5 13.75 -11.13 -15.79
C PHE A 5 13.63 -9.82 -15.00
N ILE A 6 13.47 -8.70 -15.69
CA ILE A 6 13.39 -7.36 -15.09
C ILE A 6 11.91 -7.01 -14.83
N SER A 7 11.11 -6.93 -15.89
CA SER A 7 9.66 -6.74 -15.80
C SER A 7 8.96 -7.32 -17.03
N VAL A 8 7.63 -7.47 -16.93
CA VAL A 8 6.79 -7.92 -18.05
C VAL A 8 6.88 -6.91 -19.20
N GLU A 9 6.77 -5.62 -18.89
CA GLU A 9 6.76 -4.54 -19.88
C GLU A 9 8.09 -4.43 -20.63
N GLU A 10 9.23 -4.49 -19.93
CA GLU A 10 10.55 -4.44 -20.57
C GLU A 10 10.80 -5.69 -21.43
N SER A 11 10.33 -6.85 -20.98
CA SER A 11 10.40 -8.08 -21.76
C SER A 11 9.56 -7.98 -23.04
N LEU A 12 8.30 -7.52 -22.94
CA LEU A 12 7.43 -7.33 -24.09
C LEU A 12 7.96 -6.26 -25.05
N LYS A 13 8.49 -5.14 -24.54
CA LYS A 13 9.14 -4.09 -25.35
C LYS A 13 10.34 -4.61 -26.12
N LYS A 14 11.16 -5.46 -25.50
CA LYS A 14 12.38 -6.02 -26.09
C LYS A 14 12.10 -7.09 -27.15
N HIS A 15 11.02 -7.86 -26.99
CA HIS A 15 10.80 -9.08 -27.77
C HIS A 15 9.64 -9.02 -28.77
N LEU A 16 8.73 -8.04 -28.69
CA LEU A 16 7.62 -7.88 -29.62
C LEU A 16 7.82 -6.68 -30.58
N PRO A 17 7.49 -6.84 -31.88
CA PRO A 17 7.31 -5.72 -32.79
C PRO A 17 6.33 -4.69 -32.24
N GLU A 18 6.46 -3.42 -32.65
CA GLU A 18 5.63 -2.34 -32.10
C GLU A 18 4.13 -2.56 -32.27
N GLU A 19 3.69 -3.01 -33.44
CA GLU A 19 2.26 -3.25 -33.73
C GLU A 19 1.69 -4.38 -32.87
N ASP A 20 2.42 -5.50 -32.77
CA ASP A 20 2.02 -6.63 -31.90
C ASP A 20 2.02 -6.21 -30.43
N ARG A 21 3.01 -5.41 -30.01
CA ARG A 21 3.12 -4.91 -28.65
C ARG A 21 1.94 -4.00 -28.28
N LYS A 22 1.49 -3.12 -29.18
CA LYS A 22 0.30 -2.28 -28.95
C LYS A 22 -0.93 -3.13 -28.69
N GLU A 23 -1.13 -4.18 -29.49
CA GLU A 23 -2.27 -5.08 -29.33
C GLU A 23 -2.17 -5.91 -28.04
N VAL A 24 -0.99 -6.44 -27.72
CA VAL A 24 -0.75 -7.14 -26.45
C VAL A 24 -1.00 -6.21 -25.25
N PHE A 25 -0.53 -4.97 -25.29
CA PHE A 25 -0.77 -4.00 -24.21
C PHE A 25 -2.25 -3.63 -24.10
N ARG A 26 -2.97 -3.51 -25.23
CA ARG A 26 -4.43 -3.30 -25.23
C ARG A 26 -5.17 -4.46 -24.57
N ILE A 27 -4.76 -5.70 -24.84
CA ILE A 27 -5.39 -6.90 -24.26
C ILE A 27 -5.06 -7.03 -22.77
N LEU A 28 -3.79 -6.87 -22.38
CA LEU A 28 -3.35 -7.10 -21.00
C LEU A 28 -3.69 -5.94 -20.04
N TYR A 29 -3.56 -4.69 -20.51
CA TYR A 29 -3.71 -3.49 -19.67
C TYR A 29 -4.97 -2.66 -20.02
N GLY A 30 -5.70 -3.05 -21.06
CA GLY A 30 -6.89 -2.34 -21.54
C GLY A 30 -6.58 -1.10 -22.40
N ARG A 31 -5.56 -0.32 -22.02
CA ARG A 31 -5.07 0.85 -22.78
C ARG A 31 -3.65 1.24 -22.39
N GLU A 32 -2.96 1.94 -23.28
CA GLU A 32 -1.72 2.64 -22.93
C GLU A 32 -2.04 3.90 -22.11
N LEU A 33 -1.32 4.10 -21.01
CA LEU A 33 -1.52 5.23 -20.11
C LEU A 33 -0.48 6.31 -20.39
N PRO A 34 -0.86 7.59 -20.52
CA PRO A 34 0.11 8.65 -20.67
C PRO A 34 0.97 8.77 -19.41
N GLU A 35 2.29 8.80 -19.60
CA GLU A 35 3.25 9.02 -18.53
C GLU A 35 3.15 10.44 -17.97
N LEU A 36 3.38 10.58 -16.67
CA LEU A 36 3.48 11.88 -16.02
C LEU A 36 4.92 12.39 -16.08
N ASP A 37 5.08 13.67 -16.36
CA ASP A 37 6.36 14.34 -16.14
C ASP A 37 6.61 14.46 -14.63
N LEU A 38 7.68 13.81 -14.15
CA LEU A 38 8.02 13.70 -12.74
C LEU A 38 9.35 14.39 -12.46
N THR A 39 9.45 15.02 -11.30
CA THR A 39 10.70 15.63 -10.83
C THR A 39 11.61 14.54 -10.27
N VAL A 40 12.52 14.04 -11.11
CA VAL A 40 13.41 12.90 -10.81
C VAL A 40 14.60 13.28 -9.93
N GLY A 41 15.00 14.56 -9.89
CA GLY A 41 16.21 15.00 -9.17
C GLY A 41 16.27 14.64 -7.68
N ALA A 42 15.12 14.32 -7.06
CA ALA A 42 15.02 13.93 -5.66
C ALA A 42 15.24 12.42 -5.37
N THR A 43 15.35 11.56 -6.40
CA THR A 43 15.46 10.09 -6.21
C THR A 43 16.89 9.57 -6.05
N ASN A 44 17.90 10.35 -6.48
CA ASN A 44 19.28 9.90 -6.58
C ASN A 44 19.90 9.31 -5.29
N PRO A 45 19.65 9.82 -4.06
CA PRO A 45 20.23 9.20 -2.87
C PRO A 45 19.53 7.90 -2.43
N LEU A 46 18.36 7.58 -2.99
CA LEU A 46 17.48 6.50 -2.50
C LEU A 46 17.49 5.23 -3.35
N ASN A 47 18.10 5.26 -4.54
CA ASN A 47 17.99 4.19 -5.55
C ASN A 47 16.51 3.76 -5.76
N LEU A 48 15.63 4.76 -5.89
CA LEU A 48 14.19 4.57 -6.01
C LEU A 48 13.77 4.53 -7.47
N GLU A 49 13.04 3.49 -7.87
CA GLU A 49 12.30 3.50 -9.13
C GLU A 49 11.08 4.41 -8.99
N LEU A 50 10.99 5.44 -9.84
CA LEU A 50 9.89 6.40 -9.84
C LEU A 50 9.19 6.35 -11.20
N LYS A 51 7.90 6.02 -11.19
CA LYS A 51 7.02 5.96 -12.36
C LYS A 51 5.73 6.70 -12.09
N GLY A 52 5.15 7.32 -13.12
CA GLY A 52 3.92 8.07 -13.01
C GLY A 52 3.07 7.91 -14.26
N TYR A 53 1.78 7.68 -14.05
CA TYR A 53 0.80 7.48 -15.11
C TYR A 53 -0.45 8.31 -14.84
N SER A 54 -1.16 8.68 -15.90
CA SER A 54 -2.40 9.45 -15.81
C SER A 54 -3.61 8.64 -16.27
N PHE A 55 -4.71 8.78 -15.52
CA PHE A 55 -6.02 8.31 -15.90
C PHE A 55 -6.91 9.53 -16.13
N SER A 56 -7.53 9.61 -17.30
CA SER A 56 -8.48 10.67 -17.64
C SER A 56 -9.91 10.15 -17.64
N ALA A 57 -10.84 11.10 -17.46
CA ALA A 57 -12.27 10.94 -17.68
C ALA A 57 -12.73 12.03 -18.66
N GLU A 58 -13.89 11.85 -19.27
CA GLU A 58 -14.51 12.86 -20.12
C GLU A 58 -14.85 14.12 -19.32
N LEU A 59 -14.82 15.28 -20.00
CA LEU A 59 -15.17 16.54 -19.36
C LEU A 59 -16.69 16.63 -19.18
N GLU A 60 -17.12 16.88 -17.96
CA GLU A 60 -18.53 17.18 -17.68
C GLU A 60 -18.81 18.68 -17.84
N GLY A 61 -19.98 19.01 -18.39
CA GLY A 61 -20.43 20.41 -18.51
C GLY A 61 -20.88 21.05 -17.20
N LEU A 62 -21.20 20.22 -16.18
CA LEU A 62 -21.76 20.69 -14.90
C LEU A 62 -20.79 20.53 -13.71
N ARG A 63 -19.75 19.71 -13.84
CA ARG A 63 -18.82 19.42 -12.74
C ARG A 63 -17.39 19.70 -13.18
N PRO A 64 -16.60 20.42 -12.38
CA PRO A 64 -15.19 20.58 -12.66
C PRO A 64 -14.46 19.24 -12.49
N PRO A 65 -13.35 19.01 -13.23
CA PRO A 65 -12.53 17.82 -13.05
C PRO A 65 -11.98 17.73 -11.62
N ARG A 66 -12.27 16.62 -10.92
CA ARG A 66 -11.70 16.33 -9.60
C ARG A 66 -10.40 15.53 -9.75
N ARG A 67 -9.29 16.23 -9.99
CA ARG A 67 -7.97 15.61 -10.18
C ARG A 67 -7.36 15.27 -8.82
N VAL A 68 -6.91 14.03 -8.67
CA VAL A 68 -6.19 13.54 -7.49
C VAL A 68 -4.95 12.79 -7.94
N ARG A 69 -3.83 13.01 -7.25
CA ARG A 69 -2.58 12.27 -7.47
C ARG A 69 -2.36 11.33 -6.29
N VAL A 70 -2.21 10.04 -6.60
CA VAL A 70 -2.00 8.99 -5.61
C VAL A 70 -0.57 8.47 -5.71
N GLY A 71 0.09 8.25 -4.57
CA GLY A 71 1.39 7.62 -4.48
C GLY A 71 1.30 6.24 -3.83
N LEU A 72 2.06 5.28 -4.37
CA LEU A 72 2.19 3.94 -3.81
C LEU A 72 3.65 3.68 -3.48
N ILE A 73 3.95 3.27 -2.25
CA ILE A 73 5.31 2.95 -1.83
C ILE A 73 5.45 1.43 -1.68
N GLN A 74 6.44 0.88 -2.37
CA GLN A 74 6.93 -0.49 -2.20
C GLN A 74 8.40 -0.44 -1.81
N ASN A 75 8.78 -1.16 -0.76
CA ASN A 75 10.15 -1.16 -0.25
C ASN A 75 10.54 -2.49 0.41
N SER A 76 11.85 -2.74 0.42
CA SER A 76 12.46 -3.74 1.30
C SER A 76 12.75 -3.17 2.69
N ILE A 77 12.90 -4.08 3.66
CA ILE A 77 13.49 -3.80 4.98
C ILE A 77 14.91 -3.23 4.83
N VAL A 78 15.37 -2.49 5.85
CA VAL A 78 16.65 -1.76 5.81
C VAL A 78 17.75 -2.50 6.55
N LEU A 79 17.49 -2.87 7.81
CA LEU A 79 18.45 -3.55 8.67
C LEU A 79 18.19 -5.07 8.71
N PRO A 80 19.21 -5.89 9.04
CA PRO A 80 19.02 -7.32 9.30
C PRO A 80 17.96 -7.57 10.37
N THR A 81 17.25 -8.69 10.24
CA THR A 81 16.16 -9.06 11.15
C THR A 81 16.64 -9.42 12.57
N THR A 82 17.96 -9.54 12.77
CA THR A 82 18.63 -9.77 14.06
C THR A 82 18.95 -8.51 14.84
N GLU A 83 18.81 -7.32 14.25
CA GLU A 83 19.03 -6.04 14.94
C GLU A 83 17.90 -5.74 15.94
N PRO A 84 18.10 -4.84 16.91
CA PRO A 84 17.03 -4.42 17.81
C PRO A 84 15.80 -3.90 17.06
N ILE A 85 14.59 -4.28 17.51
CA ILE A 85 13.31 -3.94 16.86
C ILE A 85 13.17 -2.43 16.61
N ALA A 86 13.51 -1.62 17.62
CA ALA A 86 13.47 -0.17 17.49
C ALA A 86 14.38 0.35 16.36
N ALA A 87 15.60 -0.18 16.25
CA ALA A 87 16.52 0.21 15.19
C ALA A 87 16.00 -0.19 13.80
N GLN A 88 15.43 -1.39 13.67
CA GLN A 88 14.80 -1.85 12.41
C GLN A 88 13.65 -0.93 11.99
N ARG A 89 12.74 -0.60 12.93
CA ARG A 89 11.62 0.31 12.69
C ARG A 89 12.11 1.70 12.31
N ASP A 90 13.03 2.28 13.08
CA ASP A 90 13.46 3.66 12.88
C ASP A 90 14.22 3.83 11.55
N ALA A 91 14.95 2.80 11.11
CA ALA A 91 15.56 2.77 9.78
C ALA A 91 14.51 2.78 8.66
N LEU A 92 13.38 2.07 8.84
CA LEU A 92 12.24 2.12 7.92
C LEU A 92 11.55 3.49 7.94
N LEU A 93 11.32 4.08 9.11
CA LEU A 93 10.73 5.43 9.23
C LEU A 93 11.59 6.46 8.48
N SER A 94 12.91 6.42 8.65
CA SER A 94 13.84 7.32 7.96
C SER A 94 13.79 7.16 6.43
N LYS A 95 13.86 5.92 5.92
CA LYS A 95 13.76 5.63 4.49
C LYS A 95 12.42 6.11 3.91
N ILE A 96 11.32 5.77 4.57
CA ILE A 96 9.96 6.11 4.12
C ILE A 96 9.70 7.61 4.19
N GLY A 97 10.20 8.31 5.22
CA GLY A 97 10.12 9.77 5.30
C GLY A 97 10.75 10.46 4.08
N GLN A 98 11.90 9.96 3.61
CA GLN A 98 12.55 10.48 2.41
C GLN A 98 11.73 10.19 1.14
N ILE A 99 11.15 8.99 1.00
CA ILE A 99 10.28 8.63 -0.13
C ILE A 99 8.99 9.47 -0.14
N ILE A 100 8.38 9.72 1.02
CA ILE A 100 7.23 10.63 1.16
C ILE A 100 7.62 12.05 0.71
N GLY A 101 8.84 12.50 1.01
CA GLY A 101 9.38 13.76 0.51
C GLY A 101 9.43 13.82 -1.02
N VAL A 102 9.88 12.76 -1.68
CA VAL A 102 9.86 12.65 -3.16
C VAL A 102 8.43 12.69 -3.70
N ALA A 103 7.50 11.97 -3.06
CA ALA A 103 6.09 11.98 -3.44
C ALA A 103 5.46 13.38 -3.30
N HIS A 104 5.82 14.13 -2.25
CA HIS A 104 5.40 15.51 -2.05
C HIS A 104 5.89 16.44 -3.17
N VAL A 105 7.18 16.38 -3.54
CA VAL A 105 7.73 17.17 -4.66
C VAL A 105 6.98 16.86 -5.96
N ASN A 106 6.53 15.62 -6.12
CA ASN A 106 5.71 15.18 -7.24
C ASN A 106 4.20 15.38 -7.01
N GLY A 107 3.77 16.24 -6.08
CA GLY A 107 2.38 16.67 -5.94
C GLY A 107 1.38 15.58 -5.53
N VAL A 108 1.83 14.51 -4.87
CA VAL A 108 0.94 13.45 -4.37
C VAL A 108 -0.01 14.00 -3.29
N ASN A 109 -1.29 13.66 -3.38
CA ASN A 109 -2.34 14.05 -2.43
C ASN A 109 -2.65 12.95 -1.42
N ILE A 110 -2.63 11.69 -1.86
CA ILE A 110 -2.89 10.51 -1.02
C ILE A 110 -1.75 9.52 -1.23
N ILE A 111 -1.12 9.05 -0.17
CA ILE A 111 -0.05 8.04 -0.25
C ILE A 111 -0.39 6.81 0.58
N CYS A 112 -0.09 5.64 0.02
CA CYS A 112 -0.29 4.35 0.69
C CYS A 112 1.01 3.55 0.71
N MET A 113 1.36 3.03 1.88
CA MET A 113 2.46 2.08 2.05
C MET A 113 1.98 0.63 1.88
N GLN A 114 2.92 -0.29 1.72
CA GLN A 114 2.64 -1.73 1.72
C GLN A 114 2.17 -2.24 3.09
N GLU A 115 1.72 -3.49 3.14
CA GLU A 115 1.28 -4.13 4.38
C GLU A 115 2.41 -4.26 5.41
N ALA A 116 2.12 -3.97 6.67
CA ALA A 116 3.06 -4.08 7.80
C ALA A 116 4.44 -3.46 7.49
N TRP A 117 4.44 -2.27 6.86
CA TRP A 117 5.63 -1.69 6.22
C TRP A 117 6.75 -1.34 7.20
N ASN A 118 6.44 -1.16 8.49
CA ASN A 118 7.36 -0.75 9.55
C ASN A 118 8.05 -1.95 10.25
N MET A 119 7.88 -3.17 9.72
CA MET A 119 8.52 -4.38 10.26
C MET A 119 8.91 -5.37 9.14
N PRO A 120 9.82 -6.32 9.40
CA PRO A 120 9.93 -7.51 8.56
C PRO A 120 8.63 -8.31 8.59
N PHE A 121 8.28 -8.95 7.47
CA PHE A 121 7.12 -9.83 7.41
C PHE A 121 7.40 -11.18 8.11
N ALA A 122 7.53 -11.14 9.43
CA ALA A 122 8.01 -12.24 10.27
C ALA A 122 6.94 -13.31 10.54
N PHE A 123 5.71 -13.15 10.05
CA PHE A 123 4.60 -14.09 10.33
C PHE A 123 4.87 -15.53 9.83
N CYS A 124 5.87 -15.72 8.96
CA CYS A 124 6.34 -17.03 8.53
C CYS A 124 7.05 -17.81 9.65
N THR A 125 7.66 -17.15 10.63
CA THR A 125 8.37 -17.80 11.74
C THR A 125 7.42 -18.44 12.74
N ARG A 126 6.20 -17.90 12.86
CA ARG A 126 5.20 -18.25 13.90
C ARG A 126 5.66 -17.94 15.34
N GLU A 127 6.80 -17.29 15.50
CA GLU A 127 7.32 -16.87 16.79
C GLU A 127 6.63 -15.58 17.22
N LYS A 128 6.24 -15.50 18.50
CA LYS A 128 5.67 -14.25 19.07
C LYS A 128 6.75 -13.29 19.52
N HIS A 129 7.85 -13.80 20.09
CA HIS A 129 8.97 -12.99 20.54
C HIS A 129 10.10 -13.03 19.49
N PRO A 130 10.73 -11.90 19.15
CA PRO A 130 10.43 -10.56 19.62
C PRO A 130 9.34 -9.86 18.76
N TRP A 131 8.84 -10.52 17.71
CA TRP A 131 8.04 -9.92 16.62
C TRP A 131 6.78 -9.17 17.05
N CYS A 132 6.09 -9.59 18.11
CA CYS A 132 4.90 -8.89 18.63
C CYS A 132 5.23 -7.54 19.28
N GLU A 133 6.49 -7.24 19.59
CA GLU A 133 6.91 -5.92 20.09
C GLU A 133 6.89 -4.84 19.00
N PHE A 134 6.82 -5.21 17.72
CA PHE A 134 6.51 -4.25 16.64
C PHE A 134 5.06 -3.74 16.69
N ALA A 135 4.18 -4.37 17.49
CA ALA A 135 2.80 -3.93 17.60
C ALA A 135 2.71 -2.60 18.39
N GLU A 136 2.12 -1.58 17.77
CA GLU A 136 2.03 -0.23 18.32
C GLU A 136 0.56 0.22 18.43
N SER A 137 0.28 1.24 19.26
CA SER A 137 -1.04 1.88 19.26
C SER A 137 -1.36 2.47 17.88
N ALA A 138 -2.56 2.21 17.35
CA ALA A 138 -2.97 2.74 16.05
C ALA A 138 -2.99 4.26 16.00
N GLU A 139 -3.34 4.92 17.10
CA GLU A 139 -3.53 6.38 17.15
C GLU A 139 -2.31 7.10 17.77
N ASN A 140 -1.71 6.50 18.80
CA ASN A 140 -0.64 7.12 19.58
C ASN A 140 0.72 6.46 19.39
N GLY A 141 0.82 5.43 18.53
CA GLY A 141 2.07 4.74 18.25
C GLY A 141 3.08 5.67 17.56
N PRO A 142 4.39 5.46 17.77
CA PRO A 142 5.43 6.33 17.22
C PRO A 142 5.39 6.37 15.68
N THR A 143 4.99 5.29 15.02
CA THR A 143 4.77 5.28 13.57
C THR A 143 3.68 6.24 13.14
N THR A 144 2.52 6.24 13.82
CA THR A 144 1.40 7.15 13.51
C THR A 144 1.79 8.60 13.78
N VAL A 145 2.39 8.89 14.93
CA VAL A 145 2.83 10.25 15.32
C VAL A 145 3.80 10.83 14.28
N PHE A 146 4.81 10.05 13.87
CA PHE A 146 5.73 10.44 12.81
C PHE A 146 5.01 10.80 11.50
N LEU A 147 4.03 9.98 11.09
CA LEU A 147 3.28 10.22 9.86
C LEU A 147 2.29 11.38 9.98
N GLN A 148 1.74 11.67 11.15
CA GLN A 148 0.89 12.86 11.38
C GLN A 148 1.64 14.15 11.08
N GLU A 149 2.92 14.23 11.47
CA GLU A 149 3.77 15.39 11.17
C GLU A 149 3.99 15.55 9.66
N LEU A 150 4.29 14.47 8.95
CA LEU A 150 4.49 14.49 7.50
C LEU A 150 3.20 14.80 6.74
N ALA A 151 2.08 14.20 7.15
CA ALA A 151 0.76 14.44 6.56
C ALA A 151 0.38 15.91 6.63
N LYS A 152 0.55 16.54 7.80
CA LYS A 152 0.31 17.97 8.00
C LYS A 152 1.29 18.83 7.21
N ARG A 153 2.58 18.50 7.25
CA ARG A 153 3.64 19.25 6.56
C ARG A 153 3.44 19.29 5.05
N TYR A 154 3.03 18.17 4.47
CA TYR A 154 2.90 18.02 3.02
C TYR A 154 1.47 18.15 2.51
N ASN A 155 0.50 18.45 3.38
CA ASN A 155 -0.93 18.50 3.07
C ASN A 155 -1.38 17.24 2.31
N MET A 156 -1.01 16.07 2.85
CA MET A 156 -1.15 14.76 2.20
C MET A 156 -1.90 13.80 3.12
N VAL A 157 -2.85 13.05 2.58
CA VAL A 157 -3.47 11.92 3.29
C VAL A 157 -2.51 10.74 3.26
N ILE A 158 -2.29 10.09 4.40
CA ILE A 158 -1.39 8.95 4.53
C ILE A 158 -2.17 7.72 5.01
N VAL A 159 -2.01 6.60 4.29
CA VAL A 159 -2.56 5.28 4.64
C VAL A 159 -1.42 4.38 5.10
N SER A 160 -1.44 3.98 6.37
CA SER A 160 -0.35 3.26 7.05
C SER A 160 -0.80 1.90 7.57
N SER A 161 -0.30 0.81 6.96
CA SER A 161 -0.54 -0.55 7.44
C SER A 161 0.49 -0.97 8.48
N ILE A 162 0.05 -1.24 9.71
CA ILE A 162 0.89 -1.61 10.85
C ILE A 162 0.31 -2.84 11.58
N LEU A 163 1.14 -3.43 12.42
CA LEU A 163 0.67 -4.30 13.51
C LEU A 163 0.17 -3.39 14.65
N GLU A 164 -1.11 -3.47 14.97
CA GLU A 164 -1.73 -2.69 16.03
C GLU A 164 -1.74 -3.50 17.33
N ARG A 165 -1.44 -2.83 18.45
CA ARG A 165 -1.77 -3.29 19.82
C ARG A 165 -2.93 -2.47 20.36
N ASP A 166 -4.03 -3.15 20.67
CA ASP A 166 -5.25 -2.54 21.19
C ASP A 166 -5.27 -2.61 22.73
N GLU A 167 -4.69 -1.58 23.34
CA GLU A 167 -4.53 -1.46 24.80
C GLU A 167 -5.90 -1.44 25.52
N ASP A 168 -6.92 -0.83 24.89
CA ASP A 168 -8.29 -0.76 25.44
C ASP A 168 -9.00 -2.13 25.45
N HIS A 169 -8.51 -3.08 24.64
CA HIS A 169 -9.07 -4.43 24.51
C HIS A 169 -8.05 -5.50 24.89
N GLY A 170 -7.36 -5.30 26.01
CA GLY A 170 -6.50 -6.31 26.62
C GLY A 170 -5.24 -6.62 25.80
N ASP A 171 -4.63 -5.60 25.21
CA ASP A 171 -3.41 -5.69 24.40
C ASP A 171 -3.56 -6.62 23.17
N THR A 172 -4.79 -6.78 22.66
CA THR A 172 -5.07 -7.62 21.50
C THR A 172 -4.34 -7.09 20.27
N ILE A 173 -3.68 -7.98 19.52
CA ILE A 173 -2.95 -7.62 18.32
C ILE A 173 -3.86 -7.71 17.09
N TRP A 174 -3.72 -6.75 16.16
CA TRP A 174 -4.47 -6.66 14.91
C TRP A 174 -3.58 -6.29 13.73
N ASN A 175 -3.96 -6.70 12.52
CA ASN A 175 -3.41 -6.14 11.29
C ASN A 175 -4.32 -4.99 10.82
N THR A 176 -3.77 -3.78 10.82
CA THR A 176 -4.55 -2.55 10.80
C THR A 176 -3.97 -1.54 9.83
N CYS A 177 -4.84 -0.87 9.06
CA CYS A 177 -4.49 0.32 8.31
C CYS A 177 -5.07 1.55 8.99
N VAL A 178 -4.20 2.48 9.36
CA VAL A 178 -4.54 3.79 9.93
C VAL A 178 -4.63 4.81 8.81
N VAL A 179 -5.69 5.62 8.79
CA VAL A 179 -5.86 6.71 7.83
C VAL A 179 -5.62 8.04 8.52
N ILE A 180 -4.61 8.76 8.06
CA ILE A 180 -4.21 10.06 8.59
C ILE A 180 -4.60 11.12 7.58
N SER A 181 -5.42 12.08 8.01
CA SER A 181 -5.83 13.21 7.16
C SER A 181 -4.64 14.12 6.84
N ASN A 182 -4.77 14.89 5.76
CA ASN A 182 -3.83 15.96 5.39
C ASN A 182 -3.68 17.06 6.44
N SER A 183 -4.54 17.11 7.47
CA SER A 183 -4.39 18.01 8.62
C SER A 183 -3.42 17.48 9.69
N GLY A 184 -3.00 16.21 9.56
CA GLY A 184 -2.24 15.46 10.56
C GLY A 184 -3.13 14.77 11.60
N LYS A 185 -4.45 14.86 11.53
CA LYS A 185 -5.34 14.12 12.45
C LYS A 185 -5.59 12.70 11.95
N VAL A 186 -5.57 11.72 12.84
CA VAL A 186 -6.06 10.37 12.56
C VAL A 186 -7.56 10.44 12.29
N MET A 187 -7.99 9.93 11.13
CA MET A 187 -9.41 9.85 10.75
C MET A 187 -10.08 8.59 11.27
N GLY A 188 -9.27 7.55 11.51
CA GLY A 188 -9.71 6.25 12.01
C GLY A 188 -8.81 5.14 11.46
N LYS A 189 -9.30 3.91 11.56
CA LYS A 189 -8.56 2.69 11.20
C LYS A 189 -9.48 1.65 10.55
N SER A 190 -8.88 0.79 9.72
CA SER A 190 -9.51 -0.41 9.15
C SER A 190 -8.71 -1.64 9.58
N ARG A 191 -9.38 -2.71 10.01
CA ARG A 191 -8.74 -3.97 10.43
C ARG A 191 -8.92 -5.02 9.34
N LYS A 192 -7.95 -5.92 9.18
CA LYS A 192 -7.94 -6.93 8.11
C LYS A 192 -9.12 -7.90 8.26
N ASN A 193 -10.11 -7.81 7.37
CA ASN A 193 -11.33 -8.63 7.41
C ASN A 193 -11.06 -10.11 7.15
N HIS A 194 -10.13 -10.45 6.26
CA HIS A 194 -9.85 -11.83 5.86
C HIS A 194 -8.40 -12.19 6.20
N ILE A 195 -8.23 -13.16 7.12
CA ILE A 195 -6.91 -13.59 7.60
C ILE A 195 -6.48 -14.85 6.86
N PRO A 196 -5.32 -14.86 6.17
CA PRO A 196 -4.80 -16.07 5.56
C PRO A 196 -4.35 -17.07 6.63
N ARG A 197 -4.58 -18.35 6.33
CA ARG A 197 -4.11 -19.49 7.13
C ARG A 197 -3.25 -20.46 6.29
N VAL A 198 -2.67 -19.98 5.18
CA VAL A 198 -2.14 -20.82 4.09
C VAL A 198 -0.63 -20.65 3.92
N GLY A 199 0.10 -21.76 4.07
CA GLY A 199 1.55 -21.84 3.83
C GLY A 199 2.35 -21.02 4.86
N ASP A 200 3.28 -20.21 4.37
CA ASP A 200 4.10 -19.33 5.22
C ASP A 200 3.32 -18.12 5.78
N PHE A 201 2.08 -17.91 5.33
CA PHE A 201 1.21 -16.84 5.81
C PHE A 201 0.35 -17.36 6.97
N ASN A 202 0.99 -17.61 8.11
CA ASN A 202 0.35 -18.11 9.34
C ASN A 202 -0.15 -16.96 10.22
N GLU A 203 -0.73 -15.95 9.58
CA GLU A 203 -1.14 -14.69 10.22
C GLU A 203 -2.16 -14.90 11.34
N SER A 204 -3.02 -15.91 11.23
CA SER A 204 -4.00 -16.28 12.28
C SER A 204 -3.38 -16.68 13.62
N THR A 205 -2.06 -16.86 13.68
CA THR A 205 -1.32 -17.09 14.94
C THR A 205 -1.17 -15.80 15.75
N TYR A 206 -1.24 -14.64 15.08
CA TYR A 206 -0.94 -13.33 15.64
C TYR A 206 -2.19 -12.49 15.89
N TYR A 207 -3.19 -12.56 15.01
CA TYR A 207 -4.38 -11.72 15.06
C TYR A 207 -5.63 -12.39 14.48
N MET A 208 -6.79 -11.87 14.87
CA MET A 208 -8.11 -12.34 14.47
C MET A 208 -8.70 -11.51 13.31
N GLU A 209 -9.80 -11.98 12.74
CA GLU A 209 -10.56 -11.29 11.68
C GLU A 209 -11.10 -9.94 12.18
N GLY A 210 -10.94 -8.90 11.35
CA GLY A 210 -11.32 -7.54 11.68
C GLY A 210 -12.79 -7.37 12.07
N ASN A 211 -13.04 -6.49 13.04
CA ASN A 211 -14.37 -6.23 13.61
C ASN A 211 -14.93 -4.83 13.27
N LEU A 212 -14.31 -4.11 12.33
CA LEU A 212 -14.68 -2.73 11.96
C LEU A 212 -15.51 -2.64 10.68
N GLY A 213 -15.83 -3.77 10.06
CA GLY A 213 -16.59 -3.83 8.81
C GLY A 213 -15.81 -3.31 7.60
N HIS A 214 -16.44 -2.45 6.81
CA HIS A 214 -15.88 -1.96 5.53
C HIS A 214 -15.88 -0.41 5.51
N PRO A 215 -15.10 0.24 6.39
CA PRO A 215 -15.14 1.69 6.52
C PRO A 215 -14.65 2.39 5.24
N VAL A 216 -15.29 3.51 4.93
CA VAL A 216 -14.90 4.44 3.85
C VAL A 216 -14.59 5.78 4.50
N PHE A 217 -13.43 6.33 4.16
CA PHE A 217 -12.92 7.57 4.73
C PHE A 217 -13.10 8.69 3.73
N GLU A 218 -13.95 9.66 4.05
CA GLU A 218 -14.17 10.84 3.22
C GLU A 218 -13.08 11.88 3.47
N THR A 219 -12.17 12.02 2.51
CA THR A 219 -11.08 12.99 2.54
C THR A 219 -11.39 14.15 1.60
N GLN A 220 -10.65 15.26 1.71
CA GLN A 220 -10.75 16.35 0.73
C GLN A 220 -10.37 15.92 -0.71
N PHE A 221 -9.68 14.78 -0.85
CA PHE A 221 -9.19 14.23 -2.11
C PHE A 221 -10.05 13.07 -2.64
N GLY A 222 -11.17 12.77 -1.97
CA GLY A 222 -12.09 11.69 -2.32
C GLY A 222 -12.31 10.68 -1.20
N LYS A 223 -13.25 9.78 -1.43
CA LYS A 223 -13.63 8.68 -0.54
C LYS A 223 -12.70 7.50 -0.77
N ILE A 224 -11.90 7.18 0.24
CA ILE A 224 -10.94 6.09 0.17
C ILE A 224 -11.34 4.93 1.07
N ALA A 225 -10.99 3.73 0.65
CA ALA A 225 -11.11 2.51 1.45
C ALA A 225 -9.83 1.68 1.37
N ILE A 226 -9.70 0.70 2.27
CA ILE A 226 -8.51 -0.13 2.36
C ILE A 226 -8.92 -1.59 2.48
N ASN A 227 -8.67 -2.36 1.43
CA ASN A 227 -8.79 -3.81 1.43
C ASN A 227 -7.42 -4.41 1.74
N ILE A 228 -7.20 -4.90 2.96
CA ILE A 228 -5.86 -5.33 3.39
C ILE A 228 -5.53 -6.75 2.86
N CYS A 229 -4.48 -6.84 2.05
CA CYS A 229 -3.79 -8.05 1.60
C CYS A 229 -4.72 -9.20 1.16
N TYR A 230 -4.96 -10.19 2.02
CA TYR A 230 -5.69 -11.41 1.67
C TYR A 230 -7.18 -11.17 1.36
N GLY A 231 -7.71 -10.02 1.78
CA GLY A 231 -9.02 -9.57 1.32
C GLY A 231 -9.09 -9.33 -0.19
N ARG A 232 -7.96 -9.28 -0.92
CA ARG A 232 -7.93 -9.22 -2.40
C ARG A 232 -8.62 -10.40 -3.08
N HIS A 233 -8.61 -11.57 -2.43
CA HIS A 233 -9.20 -12.81 -2.97
C HIS A 233 -10.71 -12.94 -2.72
N HIS A 234 -11.32 -11.94 -2.10
CA HIS A 234 -12.72 -11.97 -1.68
C HIS A 234 -13.50 -10.87 -2.42
N PRO A 235 -14.10 -11.15 -3.59
CA PRO A 235 -14.88 -10.18 -4.36
C PRO A 235 -15.94 -9.45 -3.53
N GLN A 236 -16.57 -10.16 -2.59
CA GLN A 236 -17.54 -9.59 -1.64
C GLN A 236 -16.92 -8.50 -0.74
N ASN A 237 -15.66 -8.63 -0.36
CA ASN A 237 -14.95 -7.62 0.45
C ASN A 237 -14.76 -6.33 -0.37
N TRP A 238 -14.38 -6.45 -1.64
CA TRP A 238 -14.31 -5.33 -2.57
C TRP A 238 -15.69 -4.69 -2.80
N MET A 239 -16.69 -5.52 -3.05
CA MET A 239 -18.07 -5.08 -3.28
C MET A 239 -18.62 -4.26 -2.12
N MET A 240 -18.36 -4.65 -0.87
CA MET A 240 -18.83 -3.91 0.30
C MET A 240 -18.21 -2.51 0.40
N TYR A 241 -16.93 -2.34 0.05
CA TYR A 241 -16.33 -0.99 -0.04
C TYR A 241 -16.97 -0.16 -1.16
N GLY A 242 -17.28 -0.77 -2.30
CA GLY A 242 -18.00 -0.13 -3.40
C GLY A 242 -19.42 0.32 -2.99
N ILE A 243 -20.18 -0.55 -2.32
CA ILE A 243 -21.51 -0.24 -1.76
C ILE A 243 -21.45 0.93 -0.78
N ASN A 244 -20.40 0.99 0.03
CA ASN A 244 -20.18 2.07 0.99
C ASN A 244 -19.67 3.37 0.34
N GLY A 245 -19.54 3.41 -0.99
CA GLY A 245 -19.23 4.61 -1.76
C GLY A 245 -17.74 4.93 -1.87
N ALA A 246 -16.85 3.93 -1.76
CA ALA A 246 -15.43 4.14 -2.02
C ALA A 246 -15.19 4.49 -3.49
N GLU A 247 -14.36 5.52 -3.72
CA GLU A 247 -13.93 5.94 -5.06
C GLU A 247 -12.53 5.37 -5.38
N ILE A 248 -11.70 5.18 -4.35
CA ILE A 248 -10.37 4.56 -4.46
C ILE A 248 -10.26 3.51 -3.35
N VAL A 249 -9.94 2.26 -3.71
CA VAL A 249 -9.68 1.20 -2.73
C VAL A 249 -8.22 0.79 -2.80
N PHE A 250 -7.47 1.06 -1.74
CA PHE A 250 -6.08 0.63 -1.62
C PHE A 250 -6.01 -0.85 -1.21
N ASN A 251 -5.01 -1.57 -1.74
CA ASN A 251 -4.73 -2.96 -1.36
C ASN A 251 -3.29 -3.17 -0.90
N PRO A 252 -2.91 -2.64 0.28
CA PRO A 252 -1.59 -2.91 0.86
C PRO A 252 -1.42 -4.41 1.06
N SER A 253 -0.35 -4.97 0.51
CA SER A 253 -0.11 -6.42 0.49
C SER A 253 1.36 -6.74 0.72
N ALA A 254 1.63 -7.85 1.40
CA ALA A 254 2.89 -8.57 1.33
C ALA A 254 2.62 -9.98 0.77
N THR A 255 3.31 -10.36 -0.30
CA THR A 255 3.20 -11.71 -0.87
C THR A 255 4.56 -12.16 -1.41
N VAL A 256 4.82 -13.47 -1.40
CA VAL A 256 6.02 -14.07 -2.00
C VAL A 256 5.63 -15.04 -3.12
N GLY A 257 6.61 -15.37 -3.97
CA GLY A 257 6.41 -15.95 -5.30
C GLY A 257 5.87 -17.38 -5.39
N GLY A 258 5.38 -17.75 -6.58
CA GLY A 258 4.75 -19.04 -6.92
C GLY A 258 3.37 -18.85 -7.58
N LEU A 259 2.41 -19.73 -7.30
CA LEU A 259 1.00 -19.66 -7.76
C LEU A 259 0.33 -18.28 -7.54
N ARG A 260 0.86 -17.48 -6.60
CA ARG A 260 0.30 -16.20 -6.19
C ARG A 260 0.59 -15.07 -7.19
N LEU A 261 1.68 -15.13 -7.97
CA LEU A 261 1.91 -14.13 -9.03
C LEU A 261 0.88 -14.23 -10.15
N PHE A 262 0.37 -15.44 -10.43
CA PHE A 262 -0.72 -15.62 -11.40
C PHE A 262 -1.95 -14.84 -10.97
N LEU A 263 -2.38 -14.93 -9.71
CA LEU A 263 -3.56 -14.19 -9.22
C LEU A 263 -3.40 -12.66 -9.25
N PHE A 264 -2.17 -12.13 -9.18
CA PHE A 264 -1.91 -10.70 -9.40
C PHE A 264 -2.08 -10.28 -10.87
N HIS A 265 -1.92 -11.21 -11.81
CA HIS A 265 -2.07 -10.97 -13.26
C HIS A 265 -3.45 -11.42 -13.79
N SER A 266 -4.09 -12.38 -13.15
CA SER A 266 -5.30 -13.07 -13.62
C SER A 266 -6.60 -12.47 -13.06
N SER A 267 -6.65 -11.17 -12.77
CA SER A 267 -7.90 -10.49 -12.39
C SER A 267 -8.91 -10.35 -13.56
N TYR A 268 -8.76 -11.12 -14.64
CA TYR A 268 -9.54 -11.01 -15.87
C TYR A 268 -10.36 -12.26 -16.25
N ASP A 269 -10.36 -13.33 -15.46
CA ASP A 269 -11.19 -14.50 -15.74
C ASP A 269 -12.15 -14.80 -14.57
N ALA A 270 -13.26 -14.05 -14.53
CA ALA A 270 -14.55 -14.45 -13.96
C ALA A 270 -15.67 -13.60 -14.57
#